data_AF-A0A7W0ZWM2-F1
#
_entry.id   AF-A0A7W0ZWM2-F1
#
_cell.length_a   1.000
_cell.length_b   1.000
_cell.length_c   1.000
_cell.angle_alpha   90.00
_cell.angle_beta   90.00
_cell.angle_gamma   90.00
#
_symmetry.space_group_name_H-M   'P 1'
#
loop_
_entity.id
_entity.type
_entity.pdbx_description
1 polymer ?
#
loop_
_entity_poly.entity_id
_entity_poly.type
_entity_poly.pdbx_seq_one_letter_code
_entity_poly.pdbx_strand_id
1 'polypeptide(L)'
;MSNTYQLKVTLRGTKPPLWRRVLVPGNLTLERLHRVLNDAMGWYDCHLHSFAIHGTEFGVPDRDGWGGPEMEPEKKYTLERLVGEKDRFSYTYDFGDNWVHNVLVEKVTPGESPAPRCIAGARACPPEDCGG
;
A
#
# COMPACT_ATOMS: atom_id res chain seq x y z
N MET A 1 6.31 1.53 22.06
CA MET A 1 5.80 0.41 21.23
C MET A 1 4.98 1.03 20.11
N SER A 2 5.17 0.62 18.85
CA SER A 2 4.36 1.13 17.73
C SER A 2 2.96 0.53 17.79
N ASN A 3 1.97 1.23 17.23
CA ASN A 3 0.59 0.77 17.17
C ASN A 3 0.41 -0.29 16.06
N THR A 4 -0.58 -1.16 16.20
CA THR A 4 -1.01 -2.06 15.12
C THR A 4 -2.04 -1.38 14.25
N TYR A 5 -1.82 -1.40 12.95
CA TYR A 5 -2.75 -0.92 11.94
C TYR A 5 -3.43 -2.10 11.25
N GLN A 6 -4.76 -2.10 11.27
CA GLN A 6 -5.57 -2.97 10.42
C GLN A 6 -5.95 -2.22 9.16
N LEU A 7 -5.42 -2.67 8.03
CA LEU A 7 -5.68 -2.08 6.73
C LEU A 7 -6.59 -2.98 5.91
N LYS A 8 -7.60 -2.40 5.27
CA LYS A 8 -8.34 -3.05 4.19
C LYS A 8 -7.87 -2.48 2.86
N VAL A 9 -7.34 -3.34 2.02
CA VAL A 9 -6.75 -3.03 0.71
C VAL A 9 -7.69 -3.60 -0.34
N THR A 10 -8.24 -2.75 -1.21
CA THR A 10 -9.25 -3.14 -2.21
C THR A 10 -8.79 -2.71 -3.58
N LEU A 11 -8.72 -3.65 -4.53
CA LEU A 11 -8.38 -3.34 -5.91
C LEU A 11 -9.55 -2.63 -6.60
N ARG A 12 -9.29 -1.46 -7.20
CA ARG A 12 -10.31 -0.70 -7.95
C ARG A 12 -10.71 -1.44 -9.23
N GLY A 13 -11.85 -1.07 -9.81
CA GLY A 13 -12.33 -1.64 -11.09
C GLY A 13 -12.96 -3.04 -11.00
N THR A 14 -12.76 -3.79 -9.91
CA THR A 14 -13.26 -5.18 -9.79
C THR A 14 -14.71 -5.27 -9.30
N LYS A 15 -15.50 -6.16 -9.92
CA LYS A 15 -16.85 -6.54 -9.48
C LYS A 15 -17.05 -8.06 -9.64
N PRO A 16 -17.31 -8.83 -8.56
CA PRO A 16 -17.39 -8.40 -7.16
C PRO A 16 -16.03 -7.91 -6.61
N PRO A 17 -16.00 -7.14 -5.50
CA PRO A 17 -14.77 -6.54 -4.99
C PRO A 17 -13.69 -7.58 -4.66
N LEU A 18 -12.46 -7.30 -5.11
CA LEU A 18 -11.26 -7.99 -4.69
C LEU A 18 -10.58 -7.23 -3.56
N TRP A 19 -10.24 -7.91 -2.47
CA TRP A 19 -9.61 -7.25 -1.32
C TRP A 19 -8.79 -8.18 -0.43
N ARG A 20 -7.93 -7.56 0.37
CA ARG A 20 -7.14 -8.14 1.46
C ARG A 20 -7.29 -7.30 2.71
N ARG A 21 -7.20 -7.92 3.87
CA ARG A 21 -7.07 -7.25 5.16
C ARG A 21 -5.77 -7.68 5.81
N VAL A 22 -4.94 -6.70 6.11
CA VAL A 22 -3.59 -6.93 6.65
C VAL A 22 -3.44 -6.22 7.99
N LEU A 23 -2.68 -6.84 8.89
CA LEU A 23 -2.20 -6.23 10.12
C LEU A 23 -0.73 -5.89 9.94
N VAL A 24 -0.36 -4.65 10.26
CA VAL A 24 1.02 -4.16 10.14
C VAL A 24 1.40 -3.27 11.33
N PRO A 25 2.69 -3.18 11.69
CA PRO A 25 3.19 -2.12 12.56
C PRO A 25 3.00 -0.73 11.94
N GLY A 26 2.63 0.24 12.77
CA GLY A 26 2.51 1.65 12.36
C GLY A 26 3.85 2.27 11.96
N ASN A 27 4.96 1.80 12.53
CA ASN A 27 6.30 2.30 12.24
C ASN A 27 6.90 1.74 10.94
N LEU A 28 6.14 0.97 10.14
CA LEU A 28 6.59 0.59 8.80
C LEU A 28 6.76 1.83 7.94
N THR A 29 7.90 1.91 7.23
CA THR A 29 8.06 2.84 6.12
C THR A 29 7.10 2.48 4.98
N LEU A 30 6.77 3.44 4.13
CA LEU A 30 5.94 3.18 2.95
C LEU A 30 6.60 2.15 1.99
N GLU A 31 7.94 2.14 1.86
CA GLU A 31 8.68 1.09 1.14
C GLU A 31 8.40 -0.32 1.70
N ARG A 32 8.39 -0.46 3.02
CA ARG A 32 8.12 -1.76 3.65
C ARG A 32 6.64 -2.12 3.57
N LEU A 33 5.76 -1.14 3.66
CA LEU A 33 4.33 -1.35 3.44
C LEU A 33 4.08 -1.86 2.02
N HIS A 34 4.73 -1.28 1.02
CA HIS A 34 4.64 -1.71 -0.37
C HIS A 34 4.91 -3.23 -0.53
N ARG A 35 6.02 -3.74 0.05
CA ARG A 35 6.32 -5.18 0.02
C ARG A 35 5.21 -6.03 0.65
N VAL A 36 4.67 -5.59 1.79
CA VAL A 36 3.54 -6.28 2.45
C VAL A 36 2.29 -6.30 1.55
N LEU A 37 2.04 -5.22 0.81
CA LEU A 37 0.91 -5.15 -0.11
C LEU A 37 1.11 -6.07 -1.33
N ASN A 38 2.31 -6.10 -1.91
CA ASN A 38 2.65 -7.04 -2.99
C ASN A 38 2.50 -8.48 -2.55
N ASP A 39 3.07 -8.87 -1.40
CA ASP A 39 2.93 -10.22 -0.84
C ASP A 39 1.45 -10.58 -0.60
N ALA A 40 0.64 -9.65 -0.09
CA ALA A 40 -0.78 -9.88 0.16
C ALA A 40 -1.59 -10.04 -1.14
N MET A 41 -1.17 -9.39 -2.22
CA MET A 41 -1.79 -9.50 -3.54
C MET A 41 -1.21 -10.66 -4.37
N GLY A 42 -0.04 -11.19 -4.01
CA GLY A 42 0.64 -12.24 -4.77
C GLY A 42 1.44 -11.70 -5.97
N TRP A 43 1.96 -10.49 -5.86
CA TRP A 43 2.79 -9.82 -6.87
C TRP A 43 4.28 -9.83 -6.51
N TYR A 44 5.13 -9.60 -7.51
CA TYR A 44 6.56 -9.90 -7.43
C TYR A 44 7.48 -8.68 -7.24
N ASP A 45 6.94 -7.48 -7.00
CA ASP A 45 7.75 -6.26 -6.78
C ASP A 45 8.71 -5.97 -7.96
N CYS A 46 8.16 -6.05 -9.17
CA CYS A 46 8.90 -5.88 -10.42
C CYS A 46 8.67 -4.53 -11.10
N HIS A 47 7.71 -3.74 -10.60
CA HIS A 47 7.28 -2.48 -11.22
C HIS A 47 7.33 -1.31 -10.24
N LEU A 48 7.32 -0.09 -10.78
CA LEU A 48 7.22 1.14 -10.00
C LEU A 48 5.87 1.23 -9.29
N HIS A 49 5.86 1.97 -8.18
CA HIS A 49 4.67 2.18 -7.36
C HIS A 49 4.65 3.57 -6.72
N SER A 50 3.48 3.97 -6.23
CA SER A 50 3.33 5.16 -5.40
C SER A 50 2.19 5.04 -4.39
N PHE A 51 2.23 5.93 -3.40
CA PHE A 51 1.16 6.17 -2.44
C PHE A 51 0.68 7.61 -2.55
N ALA A 52 -0.63 7.80 -2.71
CA ALA A 52 -1.27 9.10 -2.70
C ALA A 52 -1.97 9.31 -1.36
N ILE A 53 -1.36 10.09 -0.46
CA ILE A 53 -1.83 10.31 0.92
C ILE A 53 -2.01 11.81 1.16
N HIS A 54 -3.24 12.23 1.50
CA HIS A 54 -3.58 13.63 1.78
C HIS A 54 -3.12 14.66 0.73
N GLY A 55 -3.10 14.26 -0.55
CA GLY A 55 -2.70 15.12 -1.66
C GLY A 55 -1.19 15.14 -1.95
N THR A 56 -0.40 14.36 -1.22
CA THR A 56 1.03 14.17 -1.47
C THR A 56 1.29 12.78 -2.05
N GLU A 57 2.10 12.72 -3.09
CA GLU A 57 2.59 11.46 -3.68
C GLU A 57 3.91 11.04 -3.04
N PHE A 58 4.00 9.77 -2.68
CA PHE A 58 5.18 9.15 -2.09
C PHE A 58 5.61 7.95 -2.93
N GLY A 59 6.90 7.81 -3.19
CA GLY A 59 7.44 6.69 -3.97
C GLY A 59 8.96 6.74 -4.04
N VAL A 60 9.51 6.09 -5.06
CA VAL A 60 10.93 6.17 -5.41
C VAL A 60 11.15 7.45 -6.24
N PRO A 61 11.93 8.43 -5.76
CA PRO A 61 12.14 9.66 -6.52
C PRO A 61 12.90 9.40 -7.83
N ASP A 62 12.50 10.08 -8.90
CA ASP A 62 13.23 10.09 -10.17
C ASP A 62 14.53 10.91 -10.01
N ARG A 63 15.62 10.21 -9.70
CA ARG A 63 16.94 10.84 -9.47
C ARG A 63 17.69 11.13 -10.76
N ASP A 64 17.36 10.41 -11.83
CA ASP A 64 18.06 10.47 -13.10
C ASP A 64 17.37 11.42 -14.09
N GLY A 65 16.18 11.92 -13.75
CA GLY A 65 15.47 12.93 -14.52
C GLY A 65 14.82 12.35 -15.78
N TRP A 66 14.36 11.10 -15.72
CA TRP A 66 13.62 10.43 -16.80
C TRP A 66 12.22 11.03 -17.04
N GLY A 67 11.85 12.09 -16.33
CA GLY A 67 10.56 12.77 -16.47
C GLY A 67 9.46 12.10 -15.65
N GLY A 68 9.85 11.33 -14.61
CA GLY A 68 8.92 10.77 -13.66
C GLY A 68 8.23 11.87 -12.82
N PRO A 69 7.08 11.55 -12.22
CA PRO A 69 6.41 12.46 -11.30
C PRO A 69 7.29 12.81 -10.10
N GLU A 70 7.20 14.06 -9.63
CA GLU A 70 7.85 14.49 -8.40
C GLU A 70 7.16 13.84 -7.20
N MET A 71 7.92 13.14 -6.36
CA MET A 71 7.41 12.38 -5.22
C MET A 71 8.28 12.55 -3.99
N GLU A 72 7.65 12.50 -2.83
CA GLU A 72 8.35 12.40 -1.55
C GLU A 72 8.98 11.00 -1.38
N PRO A 73 10.21 10.90 -0.84
CA PRO A 73 10.90 9.63 -0.72
C PRO A 73 10.25 8.71 0.33
N GLU A 74 9.64 7.62 -0.13
CA GLU A 74 8.86 6.69 0.70
C GLU A 74 9.62 6.11 1.91
N LYS A 75 10.95 5.99 1.81
CA LYS A 75 11.81 5.45 2.87
C LYS A 75 11.90 6.35 4.10
N LYS A 76 11.54 7.64 3.97
CA LYS A 76 11.59 8.63 5.06
C LYS A 76 10.31 8.72 5.88
N TYR A 77 9.21 8.14 5.41
CA TYR A 77 7.89 8.30 6.01
C TYR A 77 7.33 6.97 6.46
N THR A 78 6.81 6.94 7.69
CA THR A 78 6.14 5.77 8.27
C THR A 78 4.63 5.92 8.19
N LEU A 79 3.93 4.78 8.17
CA LEU A 79 2.47 4.73 8.13
C LEU A 79 1.84 5.54 9.28
N GLU A 80 2.33 5.38 10.51
CA GLU A 80 1.80 6.05 11.70
C GLU A 80 2.05 7.55 11.74
N ARG A 81 3.02 8.04 10.95
CA ARG A 81 3.26 9.48 10.80
C ARG A 81 2.29 10.13 9.81
N LEU A 82 1.78 9.34 8.87
CA LEU A 82 1.00 9.86 7.73
C LEU A 82 -0.50 9.68 7.88
N VAL A 83 -0.95 8.60 8.55
CA VAL A 83 -2.38 8.26 8.65
C VAL A 83 -2.76 7.73 10.03
N GLY A 84 -4.02 7.98 10.39
CA GLY A 84 -4.69 7.48 11.58
C GLY A 84 -5.86 6.55 11.26
N GLU A 85 -6.60 6.18 12.30
CA GLU A 85 -7.81 5.35 12.14
C GLU A 85 -8.84 6.06 11.26
N LYS A 86 -9.50 5.31 10.36
CA LYS A 86 -10.51 5.75 9.38
C LYS A 86 -9.98 6.55 8.20
N ASP A 87 -8.69 6.88 8.16
CA ASP A 87 -8.08 7.50 7.00
C ASP A 87 -8.08 6.57 5.79
N ARG A 88 -8.06 7.19 4.61
CA ARG A 88 -8.04 6.53 3.32
C ARG A 88 -6.95 7.13 2.45
N PHE A 89 -6.30 6.26 1.69
CA PHE A 89 -5.31 6.66 0.71
C PHE A 89 -5.32 5.70 -0.48
N SER A 90 -4.64 6.08 -1.55
CA SER A 90 -4.47 5.22 -2.73
C SER A 90 -3.07 4.65 -2.76
N TYR A 91 -2.96 3.41 -3.24
CA TYR A 91 -1.69 2.75 -3.54
C TYR A 91 -1.75 2.26 -4.99
N THR A 92 -0.87 2.78 -5.83
CA THR A 92 -0.78 2.40 -7.25
C THR A 92 0.43 1.52 -7.42
N TYR A 93 0.25 0.35 -8.03
CA TYR A 93 1.31 -0.55 -8.41
C TYR A 93 1.32 -0.72 -9.93
N ASP A 94 2.52 -0.78 -10.49
CA ASP A 94 2.78 -0.79 -11.93
C ASP A 94 2.19 0.42 -12.65
N PHE A 95 3.04 1.38 -13.03
CA PHE A 95 2.60 2.56 -13.78
C PHE A 95 2.24 2.25 -15.24
N GLY A 96 2.59 1.07 -15.76
CA GLY A 96 2.13 0.58 -17.06
C GLY A 96 0.66 0.14 -16.99
N ASP A 97 0.38 -0.88 -16.19
CA ASP A 97 -0.98 -1.44 -16.04
C ASP A 97 -1.90 -0.61 -15.13
N ASN A 98 -1.34 0.25 -14.29
CA ASN A 98 -2.04 1.18 -13.40
C ASN A 98 -2.98 0.48 -12.40
N TRP A 99 -2.45 -0.50 -11.65
CA TRP A 99 -3.22 -1.21 -10.62
C TRP A 99 -3.44 -0.34 -9.38
N VAL A 100 -4.59 0.33 -9.33
CA VAL A 100 -4.93 1.24 -8.21
C VAL A 100 -5.69 0.52 -7.10
N HIS A 101 -5.19 0.65 -5.88
CA HIS A 101 -5.79 0.12 -4.65
C HIS A 101 -6.32 1.24 -3.78
N ASN A 102 -7.54 1.04 -3.25
CA ASN A 102 -8.03 1.81 -2.11
C ASN A 102 -7.55 1.16 -0.82
N VAL A 103 -6.85 1.92 0.01
CA VAL A 103 -6.45 1.48 1.36
C VAL A 103 -7.26 2.26 2.40
N LEU A 104 -7.92 1.52 3.28
CA LEU A 104 -8.64 2.05 4.43
C LEU A 104 -7.96 1.58 5.71
N VAL A 105 -7.62 2.52 6.60
CA VAL A 105 -7.23 2.18 7.98
C VAL A 105 -8.50 1.88 8.77
N GLU A 106 -8.83 0.60 8.95
CA GLU A 106 -10.05 0.20 9.65
C GLU A 106 -9.95 0.37 11.17
N LYS A 107 -8.76 0.09 11.73
CA LYS A 107 -8.53 0.11 13.17
C LYS A 107 -7.07 0.40 13.51
N VAL A 108 -6.82 1.18 14.55
CA VAL A 108 -5.49 1.36 15.15
C VAL A 108 -5.52 0.89 16.60
N THR A 109 -4.69 -0.10 16.94
CA THR A 109 -4.63 -0.67 18.30
C THR A 109 -3.30 -0.31 18.96
N PRO A 110 -3.30 0.40 20.10
CA PRO A 110 -2.07 0.77 20.80
C PRO A 110 -1.31 -0.42 21.38
N GLY A 111 0.02 -0.30 21.47
CA GLY A 111 0.83 -1.17 22.33
C GLY A 111 1.23 -2.53 21.76
N GLU A 112 0.88 -2.83 20.51
CA GLU A 112 1.28 -4.07 19.83
C GLU A 112 1.99 -3.76 18.50
N SER A 113 3.16 -4.39 18.29
CA SER A 113 3.93 -4.31 17.04
C SER A 113 4.02 -5.71 16.40
N PRO A 114 2.97 -6.16 15.70
CA PRO A 114 2.89 -7.52 15.17
C PRO A 114 3.83 -7.71 13.98
N ALA A 115 4.20 -8.95 13.69
CA ALA A 115 4.69 -9.26 12.34
C ALA A 115 3.56 -8.97 11.32
N PRO A 116 3.90 -8.39 10.14
CA PRO A 116 2.93 -8.21 9.07
C PRO A 116 2.23 -9.52 8.71
N ARG A 117 0.90 -9.50 8.60
CA ARG A 117 0.13 -10.68 8.18
C ARG A 117 -1.19 -10.33 7.53
N CYS A 118 -1.58 -11.10 6.52
CA CYS A 118 -2.92 -11.08 5.96
C CYS A 118 -3.85 -11.91 6.85
N ILE A 119 -4.98 -11.33 7.28
CA ILE A 119 -5.93 -11.96 8.21
C ILE A 119 -7.29 -12.29 7.57
N ALA A 120 -7.57 -11.71 6.40
CA ALA A 120 -8.77 -12.02 5.62
C ALA A 120 -8.61 -11.51 4.19
N GLY A 121 -9.43 -12.01 3.28
CA GLY A 121 -9.48 -11.52 1.91
C GLY A 121 -10.59 -12.20 1.12
N ALA A 122 -10.83 -11.70 -0.10
CA ALA A 122 -11.71 -12.35 -1.05
C ALA A 122 -11.17 -12.21 -2.48
N ARG A 123 -11.41 -13.24 -3.28
CA ARG A 123 -11.02 -13.39 -4.70
C ARG A 123 -9.50 -13.49 -4.93
N ALA A 124 -9.14 -14.16 -6.03
CA ALA A 124 -7.76 -14.24 -6.50
C ALA A 124 -7.38 -12.92 -7.18
N CYS A 125 -6.19 -12.41 -6.88
CA CYS A 125 -5.66 -11.23 -7.57
C CYS A 125 -5.36 -11.54 -9.03
N PRO A 126 -5.49 -10.55 -9.93
CA PRO A 126 -4.96 -10.68 -11.28
C PRO A 126 -3.47 -11.05 -11.20
N PRO A 127 -2.99 -11.98 -12.04
CA PRO A 127 -1.57 -12.24 -12.16
C PRO A 127 -0.79 -10.96 -12.53
N GLU A 128 0.50 -10.93 -12.23
CA GLU A 128 1.41 -9.92 -12.77
C GLU A 128 1.32 -9.85 -14.31
N ASP A 129 1.53 -8.67 -14.89
CA ASP A 129 1.60 -8.44 -16.34
C ASP A 129 0.38 -8.92 -17.15
N CYS A 130 -0.81 -8.92 -16.54
CA CYS A 130 -2.04 -9.34 -17.22
C CYS A 130 -2.84 -8.19 -17.85
N GLY A 131 -2.39 -6.94 -17.73
CA GLY A 131 -2.91 -5.80 -18.51
C GLY A 131 -4.19 -5.15 -17.97
N GLY A 132 -4.21 -4.76 -16.69
CA GLY A 132 -5.17 -3.80 -16.09
C GLY A 132 -6.67 -4.17 -16.05
#